data_AF-A0A849R6N1-F1
#
_entry.id   AF-A0A849R6N1-F1
#
_cell.length_a   1.000
_cell.length_b   1.000
_cell.length_c   1.000
_cell.angle_alpha   90.00
_cell.angle_beta   90.00
_cell.angle_gamma   90.00
#
_symmetry.space_group_name_H-M   'P 1'
#
loop_
_entity.id
_entity.type
_entity.pdbx_description
1 polymer ?
#
loop_
_entity_poly.entity_id
_entity_poly.type
_entity_poly.pdbx_seq_one_letter_code
_entity_poly.pdbx_strand_id
1 'polypeptide(L)' 'AMVIAKRGFSIRQAVSDDPYLTDDPKLTIITDKNIPGELIEEIGKLKSVKGVQIHTPL' A
#
# COMPACT_ATOMS: atom_id res chain seq x y z
N ALA A 1 2.45 -2.96 -4.73
CA ALA A 1 1.42 -3.13 -5.78
C ALA A 1 1.12 -4.60 -6.10
N MET A 2 2.10 -5.44 -6.47
CA MET A 2 1.84 -6.83 -6.92
C MET A 2 1.08 -7.72 -5.92
N VAL A 3 1.36 -7.61 -4.62
CA VAL A 3 0.67 -8.41 -3.59
C VAL A 3 -0.84 -8.11 -3.56
N ILE A 4 -1.21 -6.84 -3.71
CA ILE A 4 -2.61 -6.39 -3.73
C ILE A 4 -3.32 -6.88 -5.00
N ALA A 5 -2.71 -6.69 -6.16
CA ALA A 5 -3.30 -7.08 -7.44
C ALA A 5 -3.44 -8.61 -7.57
N LYS A 6 -2.49 -9.41 -7.08
CA LYS A 6 -2.55 -10.89 -7.10
C LYS A 6 -3.71 -11.45 -6.28
N ARG A 7 -4.17 -10.72 -5.26
CA ARG A 7 -5.33 -11.07 -4.43
C ARG A 7 -6.67 -10.63 -5.03
N GLY A 8 -6.67 -10.06 -6.24
CA GLY A 8 -7.88 -9.66 -6.95
C GLY A 8 -8.45 -8.31 -6.50
N PHE A 9 -7.68 -7.51 -5.74
CA PHE A 9 -8.10 -6.15 -5.38
C PHE A 9 -7.76 -5.18 -6.52
N SER A 10 -8.78 -4.50 -7.02
CA SER A 10 -8.61 -3.42 -7.98
C SER A 10 -7.88 -2.24 -7.35
N ILE A 11 -6.80 -1.82 -8.00
CA ILE A 11 -6.05 -0.61 -7.67
C ILE A 11 -6.57 0.50 -8.58
N ARG A 12 -7.16 1.55 -7.99
CA ARG A 12 -7.57 2.74 -8.75
C ARG A 12 -6.36 3.59 -9.12
N GLN A 13 -5.48 3.78 -8.14
CA GLN A 13 -4.32 4.65 -8.26
C GLN A 13 -3.18 4.11 -7.41
N ALA A 14 -1.96 4.35 -7.87
CA ALA A 14 -0.75 4.15 -7.10
C ALA A 14 0.11 5.40 -7.28
N VAL A 15 0.42 6.06 -6.17
CA VAL A 15 1.24 7.28 -6.12
C VAL A 15 2.48 6.95 -5.32
N SER A 16 3.65 7.15 -5.92
CA SER A 16 4.94 6.92 -5.28
C SER A 16 5.69 8.24 -5.17
N ASP A 17 6.24 8.49 -4.00
CA ASP A 17 7.19 9.57 -3.81
C ASP A 17 8.57 9.17 -4.36
N ASP A 18 9.38 10.17 -4.70
CA ASP A 18 10.77 9.98 -5.14
C ASP A 18 11.70 9.92 -3.91
N PRO A 19 12.43 8.80 -3.70
CA PRO A 19 13.33 8.64 -2.56
C PRO A 19 14.54 9.59 -2.57
N TYR A 20 14.88 10.21 -3.71
CA TYR A 20 15.95 11.20 -3.79
C TYR A 20 15.50 12.62 -3.40
N LEU A 21 14.19 12.85 -3.32
CA LEU A 21 13.60 14.16 -3.04
C LEU A 21 12.83 14.22 -1.73
N THR A 22 12.57 13.07 -1.09
CA THR A 22 11.75 12.94 0.12
C THR A 22 12.46 12.05 1.14
N ASP A 23 12.59 12.53 2.39
CA ASP A 23 13.29 11.80 3.46
C ASP A 23 12.58 10.50 3.89
N ASP A 24 11.24 10.47 3.83
CA ASP A 24 10.40 9.30 4.11
C ASP A 24 9.46 9.02 2.93
N PRO A 25 9.97 8.46 1.82
CA PRO A 25 9.19 8.28 0.59
C PRO A 25 8.12 7.21 0.79
N LYS A 26 6.90 7.50 0.36
CA LYS A 26 5.74 6.62 0.56
C LYS A 26 5.19 6.13 -0.78
N LEU A 27 4.58 4.95 -0.72
CA LEU A 27 3.75 4.40 -1.78
C LEU A 27 2.31 4.37 -1.29
N THR A 28 1.51 5.30 -1.79
CA THR A 28 0.08 5.36 -1.50
C THR A 28 -0.70 4.61 -2.58
N ILE A 29 -1.52 3.65 -2.16
CA ILE A 29 -2.35 2.84 -3.06
C ILE A 29 -3.81 3.07 -2.72
N ILE A 30 -4.59 3.51 -3.71
CA ILE A 30 -6.02 3.73 -3.58
C ILE A 30 -6.72 2.54 -4.20
N THR A 31 -7.64 1.92 -3.45
CA THR A 31 -8.40 0.73 -3.85
C THR A 31 -9.89 1.00 -3.79
N ASP A 32 -10.68 0.23 -4.54
CA ASP A 32 -12.14 0.38 -4.60
C ASP A 32 -12.87 -0.17 -3.36
N LYS A 33 -12.20 -1.05 -2.61
CA LYS A 33 -12.77 -1.79 -1.48
C LYS A 33 -11.80 -1.78 -0.33
N ASN A 34 -12.34 -1.88 0.89
CA ASN A 34 -11.50 -2.01 2.07
C ASN A 34 -10.59 -3.24 1.95
N ILE A 35 -9.34 -3.05 2.32
CA ILE A 35 -8.32 -4.09 2.35
C ILE A 35 -8.49 -4.91 3.64
N PRO A 36 -8.53 -6.25 3.57
CA PRO A 36 -8.62 -7.09 4.75
C PRO A 36 -7.32 -7.06 5.57
N GLY A 37 -7.43 -7.17 6.89
CA GLY A 37 -6.29 -7.11 7.82
C GLY A 37 -5.16 -8.07 7.49
N GLU A 38 -5.48 -9.28 7.03
CA GLU A 38 -4.49 -10.28 6.60
C GLU A 38 -3.59 -9.80 5.46
N LEU A 39 -4.11 -8.97 4.54
CA LEU A 39 -3.33 -8.44 3.42
C LEU A 39 -2.40 -7.32 3.89
N ILE A 40 -2.84 -6.54 4.89
CA ILE A 40 -1.99 -5.52 5.54
C ILE A 40 -0.81 -6.18 6.24
N GLU A 41 -1.06 -7.27 6.99
CA GLU A 41 0.02 -8.05 7.61
C GLU A 41 0.98 -8.65 6.58
N GLU A 42 0.46 -9.18 5.47
CA GLU A 42 1.29 -9.74 4.39
C GLU A 42 2.21 -8.68 3.79
N ILE A 43 1.70 -7.46 3.56
CA ILE A 43 2.49 -6.32 3.09
C ILE A 43 3.53 -5.92 4.15
N GLY A 44 3.16 -5.88 5.43
CA GLY A 44 4.06 -5.54 6.53
C GLY A 44 5.20 -6.55 6.74
N LYS A 45 5.04 -7.81 6.30
CA LYS A 45 6.08 -8.85 6.36
C LYS A 45 7.13 -8.72 5.25
N LEU A 46 6.91 -7.87 4.25
CA LEU A 46 7.89 -7.64 3.18
C LEU A 46 9.10 -6.90 3.73
N LYS A 47 10.31 -7.42 3.49
CA LYS A 47 11.57 -6.81 3.96
C LYS A 47 11.75 -5.36 3.50
N SER A 48 11.13 -4.98 2.39
CA SER A 48 11.21 -3.64 1.81
C SER A 48 10.21 -2.65 2.41
N VAL A 49 9.29 -3.09 3.28
CA VAL A 49 8.25 -2.26 3.88
C VAL A 49 8.65 -1.91 5.30
N LYS A 50 8.78 -0.61 5.58
CA LYS A 50 9.07 -0.11 6.94
C LYS A 50 7.82 0.02 7.82
N GLY A 51 6.66 0.21 7.21
CA GLY A 51 5.38 0.37 7.90
C GLY A 51 4.21 0.44 6.92
N VAL A 52 3.01 0.20 7.42
CA VAL A 52 1.76 0.27 6.65
C VAL A 52 0.76 1.11 7.43
N GLN A 53 0.14 2.08 6.77
CA GLN A 53 -0.91 2.93 7.34
C GLN A 53 -2.17 2.83 6.48
N ILE A 54 -3.33 2.81 7.13
CA ILE A 54 -4.63 2.69 6.48
C ILE A 54 -5.40 3.99 6.71
N HIS A 55 -5.93 4.55 5.63
CA HIS A 55 -6.83 5.70 5.67
C HIS A 55 -8.19 5.26 5.17
N THR A 56 -9.14 5.12 6.08
CA THR A 56 -10.54 4.85 5.74
C THR A 56 -11.27 6.18 5.58
N PRO A 57 -12.06 6.39 4.50
CA PRO A 57 -12.95 7.55 4.44
C PRO A 57 -13.91 7.52 5.63
N LEU A 58 -14.13 8.70 6.24
CA LEU A 58 -15.07 8.90 7.35
C LEU A 58 -16.51 8.60 6.94
#